data_AF-A0A951RHS5-F1
#
_entry.id   AF-A0A951RHS5-F1
#
_cell.length_a   1.000
_cell.length_b   1.000
_cell.length_c   1.000
_cell.angle_alpha   90.00
_cell.angle_beta   90.00
_cell.angle_gamma   90.00
#
_symmetry.space_group_name_H-M   'P 1'
#
loop_
_entity.id
_entity.type
_entity.pdbx_description
1 polymer ?
#
loop_
_entity_poly.entity_id
_entity_poly.type
_entity_poly.pdbx_seq_one_letter_code
_entity_poly.pdbx_strand_id
1 'polypeptide(L)' 'MKQLTLQIPEKKYPFFMELIRQLGIQVSEEVEIPEEHKAIVRERIKTTKPEEMIPWEEARKRFAFKEKS' A
#
# COMPACT_ATOMS: atom_id res chain seq x y z
N MET A 1 -5.05 1.08 28.99
CA MET A 1 -5.78 0.26 27.99
C MET A 1 -5.02 -1.03 27.78
N LYS A 2 -5.70 -2.16 27.54
CA LYS A 2 -5.05 -3.48 27.35
C LYS A 2 -5.10 -3.83 25.86
N GLN A 3 -3.97 -4.17 25.27
CA GLN A 3 -3.87 -4.65 23.88
C GLN A 3 -3.68 -6.17 23.90
N LEU A 4 -4.33 -6.87 22.97
CA LEU A 4 -4.28 -8.32 22.83
C LEU A 4 -3.99 -8.66 21.37
N THR A 5 -2.93 -9.42 21.13
CA THR A 5 -2.59 -9.96 19.80
C THR A 5 -3.09 -11.39 19.71
N LEU A 6 -3.85 -11.71 18.67
CA LEU A 6 -4.46 -13.02 18.46
C LEU A 6 -3.90 -13.66 17.18
N GLN A 7 -3.51 -14.93 17.26
CA GLN A 7 -3.21 -15.73 16.07
C GLN A 7 -4.46 -16.50 15.66
N ILE A 8 -4.96 -16.21 14.46
CA ILE A 8 -6.21 -16.78 13.96
C ILE A 8 -5.89 -17.72 12.81
N PRO A 9 -6.40 -18.96 12.82
CA PRO A 9 -6.29 -19.84 11.67
C PRO A 9 -6.89 -19.19 10.43
N GLU A 10 -6.19 -19.23 9.30
CA GLU A 10 -6.55 -18.54 8.06
C GLU A 10 -8.00 -18.84 7.60
N LYS A 11 -8.42 -20.10 7.72
CA LYS A 11 -9.80 -20.55 7.43
C LYS A 11 -10.88 -19.83 8.24
N LYS A 12 -10.54 -19.34 9.43
CA LYS A 12 -11.45 -18.66 10.36
C LYS A 12 -11.30 -17.14 10.34
N TYR A 13 -10.31 -16.60 9.61
CA TYR A 13 -10.05 -15.18 9.52
C TYR A 13 -11.26 -14.39 8.98
N PRO A 14 -11.95 -14.81 7.89
CA PRO A 14 -13.11 -14.07 7.38
C PRO A 14 -14.23 -13.93 8.40
N PHE A 15 -14.58 -15.03 9.06
CA PHE A 15 -15.60 -15.06 10.12
C PHE A 15 -15.22 -14.14 11.31
N PHE A 16 -13.96 -14.17 11.72
CA PHE A 16 -13.48 -13.33 12.81
C PHE A 16 -13.55 -11.85 12.46
N MET A 17 -13.15 -11.47 11.24
CA MET A 17 -13.22 -10.08 10.79
C MET A 17 -14.66 -9.56 10.73
N GLU A 18 -15.62 -10.38 10.31
CA GLU A 18 -17.05 -10.02 10.36
C GLU A 18 -17.53 -9.76 11.79
N LEU A 19 -17.19 -10.65 12.72
CA LEU A 19 -17.56 -10.49 14.13
C LEU A 19 -16.97 -9.21 14.74
N ILE A 20 -15.69 -8.94 14.48
CA ILE A 20 -14.98 -7.77 14.99
C ILE A 20 -15.58 -6.47 14.42
N ARG A 21 -15.96 -6.47 13.13
CA ARG A 21 -16.69 -5.35 12.50
C ARG A 21 -18.04 -5.11 13.16
N GLN A 22 -18.81 -6.16 13.45
CA GLN A 22 -20.10 -6.04 14.15
C GLN A 22 -19.95 -5.50 15.57
N LEU A 23 -18.87 -5.84 16.26
CA LEU A 23 -18.56 -5.36 17.61
C LEU A 23 -18.01 -3.92 17.65
N GLY A 24 -17.74 -3.30 16.48
CA GLY A 24 -17.23 -1.93 16.40
C GLY A 24 -15.79 -1.77 16.92
N ILE A 25 -15.02 -2.86 16.95
CA ILE A 25 -13.64 -2.85 17.44
C ILE A 25 -12.72 -2.34 16.32
N GLN A 26 -11.84 -1.39 16.65
CA GLN A 26 -10.81 -0.91 15.71
C GLN A 26 -9.75 -2.00 15.49
N VAL A 27 -9.60 -2.40 14.23
CA VAL A 27 -8.53 -3.30 13.77
C VAL A 27 -7.42 -2.46 13.20
N SER A 28 -6.23 -2.56 13.77
CA SER A 28 -5.00 -2.06 13.16
C SER A 28 -4.41 -3.18 12.30
N GLU A 29 -4.62 -3.11 10.99
CA GLU A 29 -3.90 -3.96 10.05
C GLU A 29 -2.50 -3.36 9.84
N GLU A 30 -1.50 -3.95 10.47
CA GLU A 30 -0.11 -3.71 10.08
C GLU A 30 0.15 -4.50 8.80
N VAL A 31 0.12 -3.80 7.66
CA VAL A 31 0.52 -4.39 6.39
C VAL A 31 2.04 -4.58 6.41
N GLU A 32 2.48 -5.82 6.61
CA GLU A 32 3.89 -6.16 6.52
C GLU A 32 4.32 -6.10 5.05
N ILE A 33 5.00 -5.01 4.68
CA ILE A 33 5.59 -4.86 3.36
C ILE A 33 6.89 -5.69 3.32
N PRO A 34 7.02 -6.67 2.40
CA PRO A 34 8.24 -7.46 2.27
C PRO A 34 9.49 -6.60 2.04
N GLU A 35 10.62 -7.01 2.60
CA GLU A 35 11.88 -6.24 2.48
C GLU A 35 12.35 -6.11 1.02
N GLU A 36 12.07 -7.11 0.18
CA GLU A 36 12.35 -7.07 -1.26
C GLU A 36 11.64 -5.90 -1.95
N HIS A 37 10.38 -5.66 -1.61
CA HIS A 37 9.60 -4.54 -2.17
C HIS A 37 10.18 -3.20 -1.71
N LYS A 38 10.63 -3.12 -0.44
CA LYS A 38 11.30 -1.92 0.09
C LYS A 38 12.64 -1.69 -0.59
N ALA A 39 13.41 -2.73 -0.86
CA ALA A 39 14.70 -2.65 -1.53
C ALA A 39 14.57 -2.05 -2.94
N ILE A 40 13.56 -2.48 -3.71
CA ILE A 40 13.27 -1.92 -5.05
C ILE A 40 13.01 -0.41 -4.97
N VAL A 41 12.19 0.04 -4.01
CA VAL A 41 11.89 1.46 -3.85
C VAL A 41 13.14 2.26 -3.45
N ARG A 42 13.93 1.74 -2.50
CA ARG A 42 15.19 2.38 -2.08
C ARG A 42 16.17 2.49 -3.24
N GLU A 43 16.26 1.48 -4.09
CA GLU A 43 17.16 1.51 -5.24
C GLU A 43 16.72 2.53 -6.29
N ARG A 44 15.41 2.65 -6.53
CA ARG A 44 14.87 3.72 -7.39
C ARG A 44 15.22 5.10 -6.85
N ILE A 45 15.06 5.33 -5.54
CA ILE A 45 15.41 6.62 -4.93
C ILE A 45 16.89 6.95 -5.15
N LYS A 46 17.79 5.96 -5.01
CA LYS A 46 19.24 6.16 -5.22
C LYS A 46 19.62 6.41 -6.68
N THR A 47 18.94 5.75 -7.61
CA THR A 47 19.27 5.77 -9.04
C THR A 47 18.53 6.86 -9.81
N THR A 48 17.53 7.50 -9.20
CA THR A 48 16.77 8.56 -9.85
C THR A 48 17.62 9.81 -10.00
N LYS A 49 17.72 10.29 -11.23
CA LYS A 49 18.42 11.53 -11.58
C LYS A 49 17.48 12.73 -11.36
N PRO A 50 17.89 13.77 -10.62
CA PRO A 50 17.08 14.97 -10.43
C PRO A 50 16.64 15.63 -11.74
N GLU A 51 17.45 15.51 -12.79
CA GLU A 51 17.20 16.07 -14.12
C GLU A 51 16.03 15.38 -14.84
N GLU A 52 15.68 14.16 -14.42
CA GLU A 52 14.55 13.39 -14.98
C GLU A 52 13.24 13.65 -14.20
N MET A 53 13.32 14.36 -13.07
CA MET A 53 12.15 14.74 -12.28
C MET A 53 11.51 16.00 -12.87
N ILE A 54 10.29 15.85 -13.37
CA ILE A 54 9.48 16.97 -13.85
C ILE A 54 8.30 17.23 -12.91
N PRO A 55 7.81 18.47 -12.81
CA PRO A 55 6.58 18.77 -12.09
C PRO A 55 5.40 17.95 -12.62
N TRP A 56 4.49 17.57 -11.73
CA TRP A 56 3.30 16.78 -12.09
C TRP A 56 2.47 17.42 -13.21
N GLU A 57 2.33 18.74 -13.22
CA GLU A 57 1.60 19.47 -14.26
C GLU A 57 2.20 19.29 -15.66
N GLU A 58 3.52 19.10 -15.76
CA GLU A 58 4.21 18.80 -17.01
C GLU A 58 4.10 17.32 -17.37
N ALA A 59 4.25 16.44 -16.39
CA ALA A 59 4.09 15.00 -16.57
C ALA A 59 2.70 14.66 -17.11
N ARG A 60 1.65 15.24 -16.51
CA ARG A 60 0.24 15.01 -16.88
C ARG A 60 -0.04 15.34 -18.34
N LYS A 61 0.57 16.38 -18.89
CA LYS A 61 0.41 16.76 -20.32
C LYS A 61 0.97 15.70 -21.27
N ARG A 62 2.01 14.96 -20.85
CA ARG A 62 2.61 13.87 -21.65
C ARG A 62 1.74 12.60 -21.69
N PHE A 63 0.86 12.43 -20.71
CA PHE A 63 -0.07 11.30 -20.63
C PHE A 63 -1.38 11.51 -21.41
N ALA A 64 -1.51 12.60 -22.18
CA ALA A 64 -2.65 12.77 -23.08
C ALA A 64 -2.64 11.67 -24.15
N PHE A 65 -3.39 10.60 -23.91
CA PHE A 65 -3.63 9.55 -24.88
C PHE A 65 -4.24 10.20 -26.13
N LYS A 66 -3.54 10.13 -27.27
CA LYS A 66 -4.14 10.49 -28.55
C LYS A 66 -5.35 9.59 -28.75
N GLU A 67 -6.55 10.15 -28.83
CA GLU A 67 -7.70 9.43 -29.37
C GLU A 67 -7.29 8.96 -30.77
N LYS A 68 -7.41 7.65 -31.02
CA LYS A 68 -7.19 7.07 -32.34
C LYS A 68 -8.24 7.70 -33.27
N SER A 69 -7.81 8.64 -34.13
CA SER A 69 -8.55 9.02 -35.34
C SER A 69 -8.51 7.89 -36.36
#